data_AF-A0A6C1RTT2-F1
#
_entry.id   AF-A0A6C1RTT2-F1
#
_cell.length_a   1.000
_cell.length_b   1.000
_cell.length_c   1.000
_cell.angle_alpha   90.00
_cell.angle_beta   90.00
_cell.angle_gamma   90.00
#
_symmetry.space_group_name_H-M   'P 1'
#
loop_
_entity.id
_entity.type
_entity.pdbx_description
1 polymer ?
#
loop_
_entity_poly.entity_id
_entity_poly.type
_entity_poly.pdbx_seq_one_letter_code
_entity_poly.pdbx_strand_id
1 'polypeptide(L)'
;VGGGISDCRSAAAVLEAGADRISTSSAAFRNPDVIKEMIEEFGADRVTVAIDAAVNPALPSGYEVFIDGGRTATGVDAVEWAKRIDGYGAATILPTSKSSDGVRTGYDLPLIRSIKAVTSADIVASGGAGTMEHFYQAAAAGATILLAASVFHFNIISIAELKTYLRDRGVEVLD
;
A
#
# COMPACT_ATOMS: atom_id res chain seq x y z
N VAL A 1 8.14 -7.65 5.12
CA VAL A 1 8.72 -8.33 3.94
C VAL A 1 7.61 -8.74 2.98
N GLY A 2 7.80 -8.64 1.67
CA GLY A 2 6.79 -9.00 0.67
C GLY A 2 7.39 -9.71 -0.54
N GLY A 3 6.54 -10.31 -1.37
CA GLY A 3 6.92 -11.07 -2.56
C GLY A 3 6.96 -12.58 -2.31
N GLY A 4 6.21 -13.34 -3.10
CA GLY A 4 6.17 -14.81 -3.00
C GLY A 4 5.41 -15.38 -1.79
N ILE A 5 4.73 -14.55 -1.00
CA ILE A 5 3.94 -14.97 0.16
C ILE A 5 2.54 -15.36 -0.32
N SER A 6 2.28 -16.66 -0.46
CA SER A 6 1.07 -17.21 -1.07
C SER A 6 0.17 -18.00 -0.14
N ASP A 7 0.63 -18.30 1.07
CA ASP A 7 -0.06 -19.11 2.07
C ASP A 7 0.50 -18.83 3.47
N CYS A 8 -0.16 -19.34 4.51
CA CYS A 8 0.33 -19.20 5.88
C CYS A 8 1.72 -19.79 6.10
N ARG A 9 2.08 -20.88 5.41
CA ARG A 9 3.40 -21.50 5.56
C ARG A 9 4.52 -20.57 5.11
N SER A 10 4.39 -19.95 3.94
CA SER A 10 5.34 -18.97 3.42
C SER A 10 5.35 -17.69 4.25
N ALA A 11 4.20 -17.25 4.77
CA ALA A 11 4.13 -16.14 5.72
C ALA A 11 4.88 -16.46 7.03
N ALA A 12 4.61 -17.61 7.66
CA ALA A 12 5.25 -18.06 8.89
C ALA A 12 6.77 -18.12 8.73
N ALA A 13 7.27 -18.72 7.64
CA ALA A 13 8.71 -18.79 7.38
C ALA A 13 9.38 -17.39 7.33
N VAL A 14 8.69 -16.40 6.77
CA VAL A 14 9.18 -15.02 6.70
C VAL A 14 9.14 -14.33 8.07
N LEU A 15 8.08 -14.56 8.85
CA LEU A 15 7.95 -14.01 10.20
C LEU A 15 8.96 -14.64 11.18
N GLU A 16 9.16 -15.96 11.10
CA GLU A 16 10.15 -16.71 11.90
C GLU A 16 11.59 -16.30 11.56
N ALA A 17 11.84 -15.89 10.31
CA ALA A 17 13.13 -15.33 9.90
C ALA A 17 13.38 -13.90 10.42
N GLY A 18 12.43 -13.33 11.19
CA GLY A 18 12.58 -12.06 11.89
C GLY A 18 11.82 -10.88 11.29
N ALA A 19 10.91 -11.11 10.32
CA ALA A 19 10.05 -10.04 9.82
C ALA A 19 8.94 -9.68 10.83
N ASP A 20 8.73 -8.39 11.06
CA ASP A 20 7.61 -7.93 11.89
C ASP A 20 6.26 -8.10 11.19
N ARG A 21 6.21 -7.83 9.88
CA ARG A 21 5.02 -7.88 9.03
C ARG A 21 5.29 -8.56 7.69
N ILE A 22 4.26 -9.21 7.15
CA ILE A 22 4.24 -9.76 5.78
C ILE A 22 3.38 -8.92 4.85
N SER A 23 3.66 -9.05 3.55
CA SER A 23 2.86 -8.44 2.49
C SER A 23 2.53 -9.47 1.41
N THR A 24 1.24 -9.61 1.11
CA THR A 24 0.74 -10.45 0.01
C THR A 24 -0.03 -9.59 -1.00
N SER A 25 -0.12 -10.05 -2.25
CA SER A 25 -0.79 -9.34 -3.34
C SER A 25 -1.44 -10.32 -4.31
N SER A 26 -0.71 -10.78 -5.34
CA SER A 26 -1.26 -11.62 -6.41
C SER A 26 -1.83 -12.96 -5.92
N ALA A 27 -1.29 -13.51 -4.84
CA ALA A 27 -1.83 -14.71 -4.22
C ALA A 27 -3.18 -14.43 -3.53
N ALA A 28 -3.25 -13.35 -2.73
CA ALA A 28 -4.48 -12.90 -2.10
C ALA A 28 -5.56 -12.50 -3.12
N PHE A 29 -5.19 -11.94 -4.27
CA PHE A 29 -6.16 -11.68 -5.33
C PHE A 29 -6.77 -12.98 -5.89
N ARG A 30 -5.94 -14.01 -6.10
CA ARG A 30 -6.37 -15.31 -6.66
C ARG A 30 -7.16 -16.15 -5.66
N ASN A 31 -6.73 -16.14 -4.41
CA ASN A 31 -7.41 -16.82 -3.31
C ASN A 31 -7.59 -15.86 -2.12
N PRO A 32 -8.66 -15.05 -2.12
CA PRO A 32 -8.89 -14.04 -1.08
C PRO A 32 -9.01 -14.58 0.34
N ASP A 33 -9.41 -15.84 0.51
CA ASP A 33 -9.54 -16.47 1.84
C ASP A 33 -8.19 -16.56 2.56
N VAL A 34 -7.07 -16.55 1.82
CA VAL A 34 -5.73 -16.54 2.42
C VAL A 34 -5.47 -15.30 3.29
N ILE A 35 -6.13 -14.17 3.00
CA ILE A 35 -6.03 -12.96 3.82
C ILE A 35 -6.58 -13.27 5.21
N LYS A 36 -7.76 -13.88 5.27
CA LYS A 36 -8.42 -14.27 6.51
C LYS A 36 -7.58 -15.29 7.27
N GLU A 37 -7.10 -16.32 6.60
CA GLU A 37 -6.24 -17.36 7.20
C GLU A 37 -4.99 -16.74 7.85
N MET A 38 -4.29 -15.86 7.13
CA MET A 38 -3.11 -15.17 7.65
C MET A 38 -3.44 -14.27 8.86
N ILE A 39 -4.59 -13.60 8.85
CA ILE A 39 -5.03 -12.75 9.96
C ILE A 39 -5.36 -13.60 11.19
N GLU A 40 -6.06 -14.72 11.02
CA GLU A 40 -6.42 -15.64 12.10
C GLU A 40 -5.17 -16.25 12.75
N GLU A 41 -4.13 -16.53 11.95
CA GLU A 41 -2.90 -17.15 12.45
C GLU A 41 -1.89 -16.15 13.04
N PHE A 42 -1.73 -14.97 12.41
CA PHE A 42 -0.64 -14.04 12.74
C PHE A 42 -1.10 -12.71 13.35
N GLY A 43 -2.39 -12.40 13.31
CA GLY A 43 -2.95 -11.10 13.69
C GLY A 43 -2.97 -10.09 12.53
N ALA A 44 -3.99 -9.23 12.52
CA ALA A 44 -4.26 -8.30 11.41
C ALA A 44 -3.13 -7.29 11.18
N ASP A 45 -2.52 -6.82 12.26
CA ASP A 45 -1.42 -5.86 12.33
C ASP A 45 -0.11 -6.37 11.71
N ARG A 46 0.01 -7.69 11.51
CA ARG A 46 1.14 -8.32 10.82
C ARG A 46 0.89 -8.54 9.33
N VAL A 47 -0.32 -8.33 8.85
CA VAL A 47 -0.73 -8.60 7.46
C VAL A 47 -0.98 -7.31 6.70
N THR A 48 -0.19 -7.08 5.66
CA THR A 48 -0.43 -6.02 4.67
C THR A 48 -0.87 -6.63 3.35
N VAL A 49 -1.92 -6.09 2.73
CA VAL A 49 -2.33 -6.50 1.38
C VAL A 49 -1.98 -5.40 0.39
N ALA A 50 -1.11 -5.72 -0.58
CA ALA A 50 -0.69 -4.78 -1.61
C ALA A 50 -1.57 -4.88 -2.86
N ILE A 51 -1.90 -3.72 -3.42
CA ILE A 51 -2.71 -3.57 -4.63
C ILE A 51 -1.87 -2.79 -5.64
N ASP A 52 -1.45 -3.46 -6.72
CA ASP A 52 -0.94 -2.77 -7.89
C ASP A 52 -2.13 -2.27 -8.72
N ALA A 53 -2.19 -0.98 -9.02
CA ALA A 53 -3.30 -0.38 -9.75
C ALA A 53 -2.82 0.39 -10.99
N ALA A 54 -3.60 0.38 -12.06
CA ALA A 54 -3.42 1.31 -13.19
C ALA A 54 -4.73 2.02 -13.53
N VAL A 55 -4.62 3.17 -14.18
CA VAL A 55 -5.79 3.93 -14.65
C VAL A 55 -6.52 3.10 -15.71
N ASN A 56 -7.81 2.88 -15.48
CA ASN A 56 -8.74 2.27 -16.42
C ASN A 56 -10.10 2.99 -16.34
N PRO A 57 -10.39 3.93 -17.27
CA PRO A 57 -11.64 4.68 -17.27
C PRO A 57 -12.90 3.85 -17.52
N ALA A 58 -12.78 2.57 -17.90
CA ALA A 58 -13.91 1.67 -18.09
C ALA A 58 -14.44 1.10 -16.76
N LEU A 59 -13.68 1.22 -15.67
CA LEU A 59 -14.08 0.77 -14.34
C LEU A 59 -14.63 1.92 -13.49
N PRO A 60 -15.57 1.65 -12.55
CA PRO A 60 -16.25 2.71 -11.78
C PRO A 60 -15.32 3.68 -11.05
N SER A 61 -14.24 3.20 -10.44
CA SER A 61 -13.26 4.04 -9.74
C SER A 61 -12.26 4.72 -10.68
N GLY A 62 -12.20 4.29 -11.94
CA GLY A 62 -11.13 4.65 -12.87
C GLY A 62 -9.82 3.89 -12.65
N TYR A 63 -9.79 2.87 -11.78
CA TYR A 63 -8.59 2.08 -11.47
C TYR A 63 -8.84 0.58 -11.56
N GLU A 64 -7.91 -0.13 -12.20
CA GLU A 64 -7.92 -1.58 -12.35
C GLU A 64 -6.80 -2.22 -11.53
N VAL A 65 -7.09 -3.36 -10.89
CA VAL A 65 -6.11 -4.20 -10.20
C VAL A 65 -5.23 -4.92 -11.20
N PHE A 66 -3.92 -4.93 -10.93
CA PHE A 66 -2.94 -5.76 -11.62
C PHE A 66 -2.31 -6.78 -10.67
N ILE A 67 -1.90 -7.91 -11.23
CA ILE A 67 -1.18 -8.97 -10.53
C ILE A 67 0.09 -9.37 -11.28
N ASP A 68 0.86 -10.30 -10.72
CA ASP A 68 2.13 -10.81 -11.26
C ASP A 68 3.19 -9.74 -11.41
N GLY A 69 3.37 -8.93 -10.37
CA GLY A 69 4.27 -7.78 -10.37
C GLY A 69 3.79 -6.70 -11.33
N GLY A 70 2.49 -6.42 -11.30
CA GLY A 70 1.86 -5.41 -12.16
C GLY A 70 1.79 -5.76 -13.65
N ARG A 71 1.99 -7.00 -14.08
CA ARG A 71 2.01 -7.37 -15.52
C ARG A 71 0.67 -7.80 -16.08
N THR A 72 -0.19 -8.35 -15.23
CA THR A 72 -1.46 -8.96 -15.64
C THR A 72 -2.62 -8.10 -15.18
N ALA A 73 -3.33 -7.48 -16.14
CA ALA A 73 -4.61 -6.81 -15.93
C ALA A 73 -5.68 -7.84 -15.50
N THR A 74 -6.54 -7.48 -14.55
CA THR A 74 -7.52 -8.42 -13.96
C THR A 74 -8.97 -8.14 -14.35
N GLY A 75 -9.26 -6.96 -14.89
CA GLY A 75 -10.60 -6.44 -15.12
C GLY A 75 -11.35 -6.05 -13.85
N VAL A 76 -10.71 -6.10 -12.67
CA VAL A 76 -11.35 -5.82 -11.38
C VAL A 76 -11.04 -4.41 -10.92
N ASP A 77 -12.07 -3.72 -10.43
CA ASP A 77 -11.98 -2.38 -9.86
C ASP A 77 -11.13 -2.37 -8.58
N ALA A 78 -10.12 -1.49 -8.52
CA ALA A 78 -9.17 -1.45 -7.42
C ALA A 78 -9.79 -0.99 -6.09
N VAL A 79 -10.81 -0.13 -6.13
CA VAL A 79 -11.48 0.37 -4.93
C VAL A 79 -12.43 -0.68 -4.37
N GLU A 80 -13.15 -1.39 -5.24
CA GLU A 80 -13.99 -2.52 -4.81
C GLU A 80 -13.14 -3.67 -4.24
N TRP A 81 -11.99 -3.94 -4.84
CA TRP A 81 -11.05 -4.92 -4.30
C TRP A 81 -10.51 -4.51 -2.93
N ALA A 82 -10.15 -3.24 -2.74
CA ALA A 82 -9.71 -2.73 -1.44
C ALA A 82 -10.80 -2.86 -0.36
N LYS A 83 -12.06 -2.59 -0.72
CA LYS A 83 -13.21 -2.80 0.18
C LYS A 83 -13.37 -4.27 0.58
N ARG A 84 -13.17 -5.20 -0.36
CA ARG A 84 -13.20 -6.63 -0.06
C ARG A 84 -12.06 -7.05 0.85
N ILE A 85 -10.85 -6.51 0.65
CA ILE A 85 -9.69 -6.72 1.54
C ILE A 85 -10.01 -6.27 2.97
N ASP A 86 -10.53 -5.05 3.13
CA ASP A 86 -10.94 -4.49 4.43
C ASP A 86 -12.01 -5.37 5.11
N GLY A 87 -12.93 -5.95 4.32
CA GLY A 87 -13.93 -6.90 4.79
C GLY A 87 -13.38 -8.22 5.37
N TYR A 88 -12.14 -8.60 5.05
CA TYR A 88 -11.45 -9.72 5.72
C TYR A 88 -10.76 -9.31 7.03
N GLY A 89 -10.75 -8.01 7.36
CA GLY A 89 -10.13 -7.48 8.57
C GLY A 89 -8.65 -7.11 8.42
N ALA A 90 -8.14 -6.94 7.20
CA ALA A 90 -6.75 -6.54 6.98
C ALA A 90 -6.50 -5.14 7.57
N ALA A 91 -5.51 -5.01 8.46
CA ALA A 91 -5.23 -3.74 9.12
C ALA A 91 -4.52 -2.73 8.21
N THR A 92 -3.87 -3.20 7.14
CA THR A 92 -3.08 -2.34 6.26
C THR A 92 -3.25 -2.70 4.79
N ILE A 93 -3.53 -1.69 3.97
CA ILE A 93 -3.60 -1.80 2.51
C ILE A 93 -2.51 -0.90 1.90
N LEU A 94 -1.76 -1.46 0.97
CA LEU A 94 -0.67 -0.76 0.26
C LEU A 94 -1.04 -0.62 -1.22
N PRO A 95 -1.75 0.46 -1.61
CA PRO A 95 -1.95 0.79 -3.02
C PRO A 95 -0.66 1.34 -3.65
N THR A 96 -0.25 0.79 -4.78
CA THR A 96 0.82 1.33 -5.63
C THR A 96 0.24 1.61 -7.02
N SER A 97 0.29 2.87 -7.43
CA SER A 97 -0.13 3.25 -8.78
C SER A 97 1.00 3.05 -9.77
N LYS A 98 0.75 2.28 -10.83
CA LYS A 98 1.73 2.01 -11.90
C LYS A 98 2.11 3.26 -12.69
N SER A 99 1.26 4.30 -12.70
CA SER A 99 1.52 5.56 -13.41
C SER A 99 2.49 6.47 -12.65
N SER A 100 2.53 6.39 -11.32
CA SER A 100 3.42 7.20 -10.48
C SER A 100 4.68 6.47 -10.05
N ASP A 101 4.71 5.14 -10.11
CA ASP A 101 5.85 4.37 -9.62
C ASP A 101 7.16 4.68 -10.38
N GLY A 102 8.21 5.00 -9.62
CA GLY A 102 9.51 5.43 -10.16
C GLY A 102 9.58 6.83 -10.80
N VAL A 103 8.46 7.53 -11.00
CA VAL A 103 8.43 8.79 -11.79
C VAL A 103 8.80 10.04 -10.97
N ARG A 104 8.75 9.97 -9.63
CA ARG A 104 9.08 11.06 -8.68
C ARG A 104 8.25 12.34 -8.85
N THR A 105 7.06 12.26 -9.43
CA THR A 105 6.15 13.39 -9.69
C THR A 105 5.02 13.55 -8.68
N GLY A 106 5.00 12.74 -7.63
CA GLY A 106 3.95 12.72 -6.61
C GLY A 106 3.31 11.35 -6.47
N TYR A 107 2.67 11.12 -5.32
CA TYR A 107 1.82 9.95 -5.14
C TYR A 107 0.50 10.11 -5.91
N ASP A 108 -0.18 8.99 -6.16
CA ASP A 108 -1.50 8.99 -6.76
C ASP A 108 -2.58 9.33 -5.71
N LEU A 109 -2.80 10.64 -5.49
CA LEU A 109 -3.72 11.13 -4.47
C LEU A 109 -5.18 10.70 -4.72
N PRO A 110 -5.73 10.73 -5.96
CA PRO A 110 -7.09 10.24 -6.20
C PRO A 110 -7.27 8.77 -5.82
N LEU A 111 -6.30 7.90 -6.12
CA LEU A 111 -6.34 6.49 -5.70
C LEU A 111 -6.37 6.36 -4.17
N ILE A 112 -5.46 7.05 -3.47
CA ILE A 112 -5.38 7.05 -2.00
C ILE A 112 -6.72 7.49 -1.38
N ARG A 113 -7.28 8.62 -1.83
CA ARG A 113 -8.56 9.13 -1.31
C ARG A 113 -9.70 8.15 -1.54
N SER A 114 -9.77 7.57 -2.72
CA SER A 114 -10.86 6.66 -3.10
C SER A 114 -10.85 5.38 -2.25
N ILE A 115 -9.67 4.81 -2.00
CA ILE A 115 -9.53 3.64 -1.12
C ILE A 115 -9.81 4.03 0.34
N LYS A 116 -9.25 5.15 0.83
CA LYS A 116 -9.47 5.58 2.22
C LYS A 116 -10.94 5.86 2.52
N ALA A 117 -11.70 6.34 1.53
CA ALA A 117 -13.13 6.63 1.70
C ALA A 117 -14.00 5.39 1.92
N VAL A 118 -13.52 4.19 1.56
CA VAL A 118 -14.32 2.95 1.62
C VAL A 118 -13.71 1.87 2.52
N THR A 119 -12.61 2.16 3.22
CA THR A 119 -11.90 1.19 4.06
C THR A 119 -11.58 1.77 5.43
N SER A 120 -11.56 0.92 6.44
CA SER A 120 -11.09 1.25 7.79
C SER A 120 -9.57 1.10 7.94
N ALA A 121 -8.96 0.24 7.13
CA ALA A 121 -7.53 -0.05 7.12
C ALA A 121 -6.63 1.20 7.03
N ASP A 122 -5.42 1.05 7.56
CA ASP A 122 -4.34 2.01 7.32
C ASP A 122 -3.88 1.94 5.86
N ILE A 123 -3.77 3.11 5.24
CA ILE A 123 -3.35 3.21 3.84
C ILE A 123 -1.88 3.60 3.76
N VAL A 124 -1.10 2.77 3.06
CA VAL A 124 0.30 3.05 2.75
C VAL A 124 0.37 3.74 1.39
N ALA A 125 0.73 5.03 1.37
CA ALA A 125 1.04 5.71 0.12
C ALA A 125 2.34 5.17 -0.47
N SER A 126 2.29 4.61 -1.69
CA SER A 126 3.42 4.00 -2.38
C SER A 126 3.47 4.42 -3.85
N GLY A 127 4.69 4.62 -4.37
CA GLY A 127 4.96 4.99 -5.77
C GLY A 127 4.86 6.49 -6.06
N GLY A 128 5.99 7.11 -6.42
CA GLY A 128 6.03 8.47 -7.00
C GLY A 128 6.54 9.61 -6.12
N ALA A 129 6.91 9.34 -4.86
CA ALA A 129 7.54 10.35 -4.00
C ALA A 129 8.81 10.96 -4.63
N GLY A 130 8.97 12.28 -4.50
CA GLY A 130 10.05 13.02 -5.15
C GLY A 130 10.48 14.28 -4.38
N THR A 131 9.54 14.93 -3.72
CA THR A 131 9.76 16.11 -2.87
C THR A 131 9.09 15.91 -1.50
N MET A 132 9.47 16.69 -0.50
CA MET A 132 8.81 16.67 0.83
C MET A 132 7.31 17.01 0.73
N GLU A 133 6.93 17.89 -0.21
CA GLU A 133 5.53 18.24 -0.49
C GLU A 133 4.69 17.00 -0.84
N HIS A 134 5.23 16.05 -1.61
CA HIS A 134 4.50 14.85 -2.00
C HIS A 134 4.08 14.03 -0.78
N PHE A 135 4.92 13.96 0.26
CA PHE A 135 4.60 13.26 1.51
C PHE A 135 3.48 13.96 2.27
N TYR A 136 3.53 15.28 2.39
CA TYR A 136 2.46 16.06 3.02
C TYR A 136 1.12 15.87 2.28
N GLN A 137 1.15 15.91 0.95
CA GLN A 137 -0.05 15.72 0.13
C GLN A 137 -0.66 14.34 0.29
N ALA A 138 0.15 13.29 0.42
CA ALA A 138 -0.33 11.93 0.68
C ALA A 138 -0.94 11.79 2.08
N ALA A 139 -0.30 12.37 3.11
CA ALA A 139 -0.88 12.42 4.46
C ALA A 139 -2.22 13.16 4.47
N ALA A 140 -2.29 14.33 3.82
CA ALA A 140 -3.52 15.11 3.65
C ALA A 140 -4.59 14.39 2.76
N ALA A 141 -4.18 13.41 1.97
CA ALA A 141 -5.09 12.54 1.22
C ALA A 141 -5.65 11.37 2.05
N GLY A 142 -5.18 11.20 3.29
CA GLY A 142 -5.66 10.18 4.22
C GLY A 142 -4.78 8.93 4.31
N ALA A 143 -3.56 8.97 3.76
CA ALA A 143 -2.58 7.91 4.00
C ALA A 143 -2.03 8.00 5.43
N THR A 144 -2.03 6.88 6.15
CA THR A 144 -1.44 6.76 7.50
C THR A 144 0.06 6.52 7.43
N ILE A 145 0.53 5.80 6.40
CA ILE A 145 1.92 5.39 6.24
C ILE A 145 2.45 5.93 4.91
N LEU A 146 3.64 6.55 4.91
CA LEU A 146 4.23 7.16 3.72
C LEU A 146 5.49 6.40 3.31
N LEU A 147 5.39 5.61 2.23
CA LEU A 147 6.48 4.78 1.73
C LEU A 147 7.20 5.47 0.57
N ALA A 148 8.52 5.50 0.62
CA ALA A 148 9.37 5.86 -0.51
C ALA A 148 10.68 5.08 -0.46
N ALA A 149 11.26 4.80 -1.63
CA ALA A 149 12.54 4.09 -1.72
C ALA A 149 13.65 5.01 -2.26
N SER A 150 13.55 5.44 -3.51
CA SER A 150 14.68 6.08 -4.20
C SER A 150 15.12 7.41 -3.58
N VAL A 151 14.19 8.21 -3.08
CA VAL A 151 14.53 9.53 -2.48
C VAL A 151 15.36 9.39 -1.21
N PHE A 152 15.16 8.31 -0.45
CA PHE A 152 15.95 8.01 0.73
C PHE A 152 17.23 7.26 0.38
N HIS A 153 17.17 6.28 -0.54
CA HIS A 153 18.36 5.53 -0.95
C HIS A 153 19.46 6.43 -1.54
N PHE A 154 19.07 7.47 -2.31
CA PHE A 154 19.99 8.43 -2.88
C PHE A 154 20.21 9.67 -2.00
N ASN A 155 19.74 9.66 -0.74
CA ASN A 155 19.84 10.79 0.20
C ASN A 155 19.37 12.14 -0.39
N ILE A 156 18.35 12.12 -1.25
CA ILE A 156 17.74 13.32 -1.83
C ILE A 156 16.90 14.04 -0.77
N ILE A 157 16.28 13.28 0.12
CA ILE A 157 15.51 13.77 1.26
C ILE A 157 16.01 13.04 2.51
N SER A 158 16.38 13.78 3.55
CA SER A 158 16.64 13.18 4.87
C SER A 158 15.33 12.81 5.55
N ILE A 159 15.28 11.63 6.18
CA ILE A 159 14.11 11.22 6.99
C ILE A 159 13.89 12.21 8.14
N ALA A 160 14.96 12.68 8.80
CA ALA A 160 14.85 13.61 9.91
C ALA A 160 14.25 14.95 9.46
N GLU A 161 14.71 15.49 8.33
CA GLU A 161 14.18 16.74 7.77
C GLU A 161 12.73 16.58 7.31
N LEU A 162 12.39 15.42 6.72
CA LEU A 162 11.01 15.12 6.33
C LEU A 162 10.08 15.05 7.55
N LYS A 163 10.50 14.41 8.65
CA LYS A 163 9.71 14.37 9.89
C LYS A 163 9.46 15.79 10.42
N THR A 164 10.49 16.63 10.49
CA THR A 164 10.36 18.04 10.89
C THR A 164 9.39 18.79 9.98
N TYR A 165 9.57 18.69 8.67
CA TYR A 165 8.71 19.33 7.68
C TYR A 165 7.23 18.97 7.84
N LEU A 166 6.93 17.69 8.07
CA LEU A 166 5.57 17.21 8.28
C LEU A 166 4.96 17.74 9.58
N ARG A 167 5.74 17.74 10.69
CA ARG A 167 5.30 18.30 11.98
C ARG A 167 5.01 19.79 11.90
N ASP A 168 5.85 20.56 11.21
CA ASP A 168 5.66 22.00 11.01
C ASP A 168 4.36 22.31 10.23
N ARG A 169 3.81 21.32 9.53
CA ARG A 169 2.52 21.39 8.83
C ARG A 169 1.36 20.74 9.58
N GLY A 170 1.56 20.39 10.85
CA GLY A 170 0.52 19.84 11.72
C GLY A 170 0.23 18.36 11.46
N VAL A 171 1.10 17.64 10.75
CA VAL A 171 0.99 16.17 10.64
C VAL A 171 1.66 15.54 11.86
N GLU A 172 0.94 14.65 12.55
CA GLU A 172 1.50 13.87 13.65
C GLU A 172 2.48 12.82 13.09
N VAL A 173 3.71 12.82 13.60
CA VAL A 173 4.77 11.92 13.12
C VAL A 173 5.52 11.32 14.30
N LEU A 174 5.55 9.99 14.35
CA LEU A 174 6.29 9.21 15.34
C LEU A 174 7.78 9.61 15.37
N ASP A 175 8.37 9.65 16.57
CA ASP A 175 9.79 9.95 16.77
C ASP A 175 10.74 8.91 16.17
#